data_AF-A0A7V9RW89-F1
#
_entry.id   AF-A0A7V9RW89-F1
#
_cell.length_a   1.000
_cell.length_b   1.000
_cell.length_c   1.000
_cell.angle_alpha   90.00
_cell.angle_beta   90.00
_cell.angle_gamma   90.00
#
_symmetry.space_group_name_H-M   'P 1'
#
loop_
_entity.id
_entity.type
_entity.pdbx_description
1 polymer ?
#
loop_
_entity_poly.entity_id
_entity_poly.type
_entity_poly.pdbx_seq_one_letter_code
_entity_poly.pdbx_strand_id
1 'polypeptide(L)'
;LWTGVDKIELIALLLAISFVLIAEMINTALEAGIDVATTSFDPLAKLAKDISAGAVLIATVNAVAIGYLVFSDQVVNRSSRLIERLRDAPAELTLVALVLTIIVVIAIKAYTGRGTPLRGGLPSGHAAIAFGGWMAITNVVGDTTHWFLISSLAFLMALLVAQTRVESGVHSLLEVAYGAVLGALAVLVIFQVFA
;
A
#
# COMPACT_ATOMS: atom_id res chain seq x y z
N LEU A 1 11.75 -26.26 -5.18
CA LEU A 1 11.20 -24.90 -4.99
C LEU A 1 10.78 -24.77 -3.53
N TRP A 2 11.39 -23.86 -2.77
CA TRP A 2 11.24 -23.75 -1.30
C TRP A 2 9.90 -23.11 -0.84
N THR A 3 9.01 -22.73 -1.76
CA THR A 3 7.76 -22.01 -1.43
C THR A 3 6.52 -22.91 -1.30
N GLY A 4 6.54 -24.16 -1.79
CA GLY A 4 5.35 -25.02 -1.80
C GLY A 4 4.31 -24.64 -2.86
N VAL A 5 4.62 -23.66 -3.73
CA VAL A 5 3.84 -23.22 -4.88
C VAL A 5 4.23 -24.07 -6.10
N ASP A 6 3.26 -24.64 -6.79
CA ASP A 6 3.49 -25.41 -8.02
C ASP A 6 3.97 -24.50 -9.17
N LYS A 7 4.65 -25.07 -10.17
CA LYS A 7 5.16 -24.30 -11.32
C LYS A 7 4.03 -23.57 -12.07
N ILE A 8 2.85 -24.18 -12.16
CA ILE A 8 1.70 -23.58 -12.83
C ILE A 8 1.14 -22.41 -12.03
N GLU A 9 1.11 -22.51 -10.71
CA GLU A 9 0.68 -21.43 -9.81
C GLU A 9 1.63 -20.23 -9.86
N LEU A 10 2.95 -20.48 -9.92
CA LEU A 10 3.94 -19.43 -10.11
C LEU A 10 3.81 -18.73 -11.48
N ILE A 11 3.54 -19.51 -12.54
CA ILE A 11 3.26 -18.95 -13.87
C ILE A 11 2.00 -18.08 -13.83
N ALA A 12 0.93 -18.53 -13.17
CA ALA A 12 -0.30 -17.77 -13.03
C ALA A 12 -0.08 -16.44 -12.28
N LEU A 13 0.71 -16.44 -11.20
CA LEU A 13 1.09 -15.23 -10.47
C LEU A 13 1.91 -14.27 -11.33
N LEU A 14 2.92 -14.77 -12.04
CA LEU A 14 3.76 -13.95 -12.92
C LEU A 14 2.94 -13.33 -14.05
N LEU A 15 2.00 -14.07 -14.63
CA LEU A 15 1.07 -13.57 -15.63
C LEU A 15 0.14 -12.51 -15.05
N ALA A 16 -0.42 -12.73 -13.87
CA ALA A 16 -1.29 -11.76 -13.20
C ALA A 16 -0.59 -10.43 -12.93
N ILE A 17 0.63 -10.49 -12.37
CA ILE A 17 1.45 -9.30 -12.11
C ILE A 17 1.83 -8.59 -13.41
N SER A 18 2.31 -9.34 -14.40
CA SER A 18 2.70 -8.77 -15.69
C SER A 18 1.51 -8.11 -16.39
N PHE A 19 0.31 -8.69 -16.28
CA PHE A 19 -0.91 -8.14 -16.85
C PHE A 19 -1.29 -6.80 -16.22
N VAL A 20 -1.19 -6.65 -14.89
CA VAL A 20 -1.41 -5.37 -14.21
C VAL A 20 -0.42 -4.31 -14.68
N LEU A 21 0.87 -4.67 -14.78
CA LEU A 21 1.90 -3.75 -15.26
C LEU A 21 1.66 -3.31 -16.70
N ILE A 22 1.27 -4.24 -17.58
CA ILE A 22 0.91 -3.93 -18.97
C ILE A 22 -0.30 -3.00 -19.03
N ALA A 23 -1.34 -3.28 -18.23
CA ALA A 23 -2.53 -2.43 -18.17
C ALA A 23 -2.20 -1.00 -17.73
N GLU A 24 -1.33 -0.84 -16.74
CA GLU A 24 -0.87 0.48 -16.25
C GLU A 24 -0.04 1.23 -17.30
N MET A 25 0.83 0.52 -18.03
CA MET A 25 1.60 1.11 -19.13
C MET A 25 0.69 1.58 -20.28
N ILE A 26 -0.34 0.79 -20.62
CA ILE A 26 -1.34 1.17 -21.61
C ILE A 26 -2.15 2.38 -21.13
N ASN A 27 -2.59 2.40 -19.87
CA ASN A 27 -3.29 3.53 -19.27
C ASN A 27 -2.47 4.83 -19.38
N THR A 28 -1.19 4.77 -19.00
CA THR A 28 -0.29 5.92 -19.10
C THR A 28 -0.07 6.36 -20.56
N ALA A 29 0.08 5.42 -21.49
CA ALA A 29 0.26 5.73 -22.91
C ALA A 29 -0.98 6.38 -23.53
N LEU A 30 -2.18 5.91 -23.17
CA LEU A 30 -3.44 6.51 -23.59
C LEU A 30 -3.60 7.91 -23.00
N GLU A 31 -3.31 8.10 -21.72
CA GLU A 31 -3.36 9.41 -21.08
C GLU A 31 -2.44 10.41 -21.78
N ALA A 32 -1.18 10.03 -22.04
CA ALA A 32 -0.23 10.86 -22.75
C ALA A 32 -0.66 11.16 -24.20
N GLY A 33 -1.21 10.17 -24.92
CA GLY A 33 -1.72 10.37 -26.27
C GLY A 33 -2.89 11.35 -26.32
N ILE A 34 -3.80 11.27 -25.34
CA ILE A 34 -4.93 12.20 -25.18
C ILE A 34 -4.44 13.61 -24.85
N ASP A 35 -3.45 13.74 -23.95
CA ASP A 35 -2.88 15.03 -23.55
C ASP A 35 -2.15 15.75 -24.70
N VAL A 36 -1.58 14.99 -25.64
CA VAL A 36 -1.00 15.56 -26.87
C VAL A 36 -2.09 15.96 -27.87
N ALA A 37 -3.16 15.17 -27.97
CA ALA A 37 -4.24 15.39 -28.94
C ALA A 37 -5.21 16.51 -28.55
N THR A 38 -5.31 16.84 -27.26
CA THR A 38 -6.26 17.82 -26.74
C THR A 38 -5.56 18.88 -25.87
N THR A 39 -5.78 20.16 -26.18
CA THR A 39 -5.20 21.30 -25.45
C THR A 39 -6.21 22.00 -24.53
N SER A 40 -7.47 21.58 -24.58
CA SER A 40 -8.59 22.13 -23.80
C SER A 40 -9.48 20.99 -23.30
N PHE A 41 -10.20 21.20 -22.20
CA PHE A 41 -11.07 20.17 -21.61
C PHE A 41 -12.08 19.62 -22.64
N ASP A 42 -12.01 18.30 -22.88
CA ASP A 42 -12.95 17.56 -23.74
C ASP A 42 -13.63 16.44 -22.90
N PRO A 43 -14.97 16.42 -22.82
CA PRO A 43 -15.71 15.37 -22.11
C PRO A 43 -15.40 13.95 -22.59
N LEU A 44 -15.13 13.74 -23.87
CA LEU A 44 -14.77 12.43 -24.43
C LEU A 44 -13.36 12.01 -24.03
N ALA A 45 -12.42 12.96 -23.98
CA ALA A 45 -11.07 12.73 -23.47
C ALA A 45 -11.10 12.29 -22.01
N LYS A 46 -11.94 12.93 -21.19
CA LYS A 46 -12.16 12.52 -19.80
C LYS A 46 -12.72 11.11 -19.72
N LEU A 47 -13.78 10.79 -20.48
CA LEU A 47 -14.38 9.46 -20.49
C LEU A 47 -13.37 8.38 -20.88
N ALA A 48 -12.52 8.65 -21.88
CA ALA A 48 -11.48 7.71 -22.30
C ALA A 48 -10.46 7.41 -21.19
N LYS A 49 -10.02 8.45 -20.46
CA LYS A 49 -9.14 8.30 -19.29
C LYS A 49 -9.81 7.53 -18.14
N ASP A 50 -11.09 7.81 -17.89
CA ASP A 50 -11.85 7.11 -16.85
C ASP A 50 -12.00 5.61 -17.18
N ILE A 51 -12.22 5.28 -18.46
CA ILE A 51 -12.30 3.88 -18.93
C ILE A 51 -10.93 3.18 -18.82
N SER A 52 -9.83 3.84 -19.19
CA SER A 52 -8.50 3.23 -19.11
C SER A 52 -8.09 2.97 -17.65
N ALA A 53 -8.39 3.89 -16.74
CA ALA A 53 -8.21 3.68 -15.30
C ALA A 53 -9.10 2.54 -14.78
N GLY A 54 -10.34 2.44 -15.26
CA GLY A 54 -11.24 1.31 -14.96
C GLY A 54 -10.67 -0.05 -15.41
N ALA A 55 -9.97 -0.09 -16.55
CA ALA A 55 -9.33 -1.31 -17.04
C ALA A 55 -8.19 -1.79 -16.11
N VAL A 56 -7.38 -0.85 -15.59
CA VAL A 56 -6.34 -1.16 -14.59
C VAL A 56 -6.97 -1.72 -13.32
N LEU A 57 -8.06 -1.11 -12.83
CA LEU A 57 -8.77 -1.59 -11.64
C LEU A 57 -9.24 -3.04 -11.79
N ILE A 58 -9.83 -3.39 -12.94
CA ILE A 58 -10.26 -4.76 -13.24
C ILE A 58 -9.06 -5.72 -13.25
N ALA A 59 -7.95 -5.32 -13.88
CA ALA A 59 -6.73 -6.12 -13.90
C ALA A 59 -6.18 -6.36 -12.48
N THR A 60 -6.19 -5.33 -11.62
CA THR A 60 -5.75 -5.43 -10.22
C THR A 60 -6.64 -6.39 -9.42
N VAL A 61 -7.97 -6.27 -9.54
CA VAL A 61 -8.92 -7.19 -8.87
C VAL A 61 -8.68 -8.64 -9.30
N ASN A 62 -8.46 -8.87 -10.61
CA ASN A 62 -8.15 -10.20 -11.12
C ASN A 62 -6.83 -10.75 -10.55
N ALA A 63 -5.80 -9.91 -10.44
CA ALA A 63 -4.53 -10.33 -9.84
C ALA A 63 -4.67 -10.70 -8.36
N VAL A 64 -5.49 -9.97 -7.60
CA VAL A 64 -5.82 -10.31 -6.21
C VAL A 64 -6.58 -11.64 -6.13
N ALA A 65 -7.56 -11.88 -7.01
CA ALA A 65 -8.29 -13.14 -7.05
C ALA A 65 -7.37 -14.34 -7.37
N ILE A 66 -6.46 -14.20 -8.33
CA ILE A 66 -5.46 -15.24 -8.65
C ILE A 66 -4.54 -15.48 -7.46
N GLY A 67 -4.06 -14.42 -6.81
CA GLY A 67 -3.26 -14.53 -5.58
C GLY A 67 -4.01 -15.30 -4.49
N TYR A 68 -5.27 -14.96 -4.24
CA TYR A 68 -6.10 -15.67 -3.27
C TYR A 68 -6.24 -17.16 -3.62
N LEU A 69 -6.55 -17.52 -4.87
CA LEU A 69 -6.70 -18.91 -5.28
C LEU A 69 -5.42 -19.71 -5.08
N VAL A 70 -4.27 -19.16 -5.50
CA VAL A 70 -2.95 -19.82 -5.37
C VAL A 70 -2.55 -20.02 -3.91
N PHE A 71 -2.87 -19.07 -3.03
CA PHE A 71 -2.48 -19.14 -1.62
C PHE A 71 -3.54 -19.78 -0.72
N SER A 72 -4.79 -19.96 -1.17
CA SER A 72 -5.91 -20.47 -0.36
C SER A 72 -5.65 -21.87 0.22
N ASP A 73 -5.23 -22.83 -0.61
CA ASP A 73 -4.97 -24.21 -0.17
C ASP A 73 -3.67 -24.36 0.61
N GLN A 74 -2.66 -23.52 0.35
CA GLN A 74 -1.43 -23.51 1.14
C GLN A 74 -1.64 -22.97 2.55
N VAL A 75 -2.57 -22.03 2.73
CA VAL A 75 -3.02 -21.55 4.04
C VAL A 75 -3.80 -22.64 4.78
N VAL A 76 -4.61 -23.45 4.08
CA VAL A 76 -5.49 -24.46 4.69
C VAL A 76 -4.79 -25.81 4.97
N ASN A 77 -3.86 -26.30 4.15
CA ASN A 77 -3.26 -27.63 4.30
C ASN A 77 -1.94 -27.68 5.10
N ARG A 78 -1.20 -26.57 5.23
CA ARG A 78 -0.13 -26.43 6.25
C ARG A 78 -0.67 -26.28 7.67
N SER A 79 -1.99 -26.26 7.82
CA SER A 79 -2.70 -25.93 9.06
C SER A 79 -2.49 -26.92 10.20
N SER A 80 -2.19 -28.19 9.95
CA SER A 80 -2.16 -29.17 11.04
C SER A 80 -0.83 -29.24 11.82
N ARG A 81 0.27 -28.65 11.32
CA ARG A 81 1.58 -28.69 12.03
C ARG A 81 2.35 -27.37 12.05
N LEU A 82 1.98 -26.39 11.23
CA LEU A 82 2.58 -25.05 11.21
C LEU A 82 1.73 -23.99 11.93
N ILE A 83 0.42 -24.22 12.12
CA ILE A 83 -0.46 -23.29 12.87
C ILE A 83 -0.18 -23.30 14.38
N GLU A 84 0.43 -24.33 14.93
CA GLU A 84 0.81 -24.33 16.36
C GLU A 84 2.15 -23.64 16.64
N ARG A 85 2.95 -23.29 15.61
CA ARG A 85 4.27 -22.63 15.78
C ARG A 85 4.44 -21.31 15.04
N LEU A 86 3.55 -20.96 14.11
CA LEU A 86 3.45 -19.61 13.52
C LEU A 86 2.35 -18.78 14.20
N ARG A 87 1.86 -19.26 15.35
CA ARG A 87 0.78 -18.71 16.16
C ARG A 87 1.18 -17.56 17.10
N ASP A 88 2.30 -16.92 16.84
CA ASP A 88 2.67 -15.65 17.47
C ASP A 88 2.85 -14.70 16.28
N ALA A 89 1.79 -14.05 15.76
CA ALA A 89 1.12 -12.80 16.16
C ALA A 89 1.58 -11.46 15.48
N PRO A 90 2.83 -11.21 15.05
CA PRO A 90 3.20 -9.87 14.58
C PRO A 90 2.97 -9.58 13.09
N ALA A 91 3.07 -10.56 12.18
CA ALA A 91 3.04 -10.28 10.73
C ALA A 91 1.64 -9.98 10.19
N GLU A 92 0.62 -10.72 10.62
CA GLU A 92 -0.78 -10.50 10.23
C GLU A 92 -1.29 -9.16 10.75
N LEU A 93 -1.01 -8.85 12.03
CA LEU A 93 -1.36 -7.56 12.64
C LEU A 93 -0.65 -6.39 11.95
N THR A 94 0.62 -6.54 11.57
CA THR A 94 1.34 -5.52 10.78
C THR A 94 0.65 -5.25 9.45
N LEU A 95 0.32 -6.31 8.70
CA LEU A 95 -0.31 -6.18 7.39
C LEU A 95 -1.70 -5.56 7.49
N VAL A 96 -2.53 -6.04 8.43
CA VAL A 96 -3.87 -5.51 8.70
C VAL A 96 -3.78 -4.05 9.14
N ALA A 97 -2.85 -3.70 10.02
CA ALA A 97 -2.68 -2.32 10.50
C ALA A 97 -2.28 -1.35 9.38
N LEU A 98 -1.37 -1.76 8.48
CA LEU A 98 -0.98 -0.94 7.34
C LEU A 98 -2.11 -0.80 6.32
N VAL A 99 -2.84 -1.87 6.02
CA VAL A 99 -4.01 -1.83 5.10
C VAL A 99 -5.11 -0.93 5.66
N LEU A 100 -5.44 -1.07 6.95
CA LEU A 100 -6.42 -0.19 7.61
C LEU A 100 -5.95 1.27 7.63
N THR A 101 -4.66 1.51 7.88
CA THR A 101 -4.09 2.86 7.83
C THR A 101 -4.24 3.47 6.43
N ILE A 102 -4.01 2.69 5.36
CA ILE A 102 -4.22 3.14 3.97
C ILE A 102 -5.70 3.47 3.73
N ILE A 103 -6.63 2.61 4.18
CA ILE A 103 -8.08 2.83 4.04
C ILE A 103 -8.49 4.12 4.76
N VAL A 104 -8.04 4.32 6.00
CA VAL A 104 -8.34 5.52 6.80
C VAL A 104 -7.80 6.78 6.14
N VAL A 105 -6.55 6.73 5.65
CA VAL A 105 -5.95 7.85 4.90
C VAL A 105 -6.81 8.20 3.69
N ILE A 106 -7.19 7.21 2.88
CA ILE A 106 -8.02 7.42 1.68
C ILE A 106 -9.39 7.98 2.07
N ALA A 107 -10.03 7.46 3.12
CA ALA A 107 -11.33 7.93 3.59
C ALA A 107 -11.28 9.38 4.08
N ILE A 108 -10.28 9.76 4.88
CA ILE A 108 -10.11 11.14 5.32
C ILE A 108 -9.86 12.05 4.12
N LYS A 109 -9.05 11.63 3.16
CA LYS A 109 -8.75 12.39 1.94
C LYS A 109 -9.98 12.57 1.05
N ALA A 110 -10.85 11.56 0.97
CA ALA A 110 -12.13 11.62 0.29
C ALA A 110 -13.11 12.57 0.98
N TYR A 111 -13.09 12.63 2.32
CA TYR A 111 -13.93 13.54 3.10
C TYR A 111 -13.45 15.00 3.08
N THR A 112 -12.14 15.24 3.16
CA THR A 112 -11.57 16.60 3.18
C THR A 112 -11.63 17.30 1.83
N GLY A 113 -11.76 16.56 0.73
CA GLY A 113 -12.01 17.11 -0.61
C GLY A 113 -10.93 18.07 -1.14
N ARG A 114 -9.73 18.08 -0.54
CA ARG A 114 -8.59 18.93 -0.95
C ARG A 114 -7.50 18.11 -1.63
N GLY A 115 -7.09 18.52 -2.83
CA GLY A 115 -6.06 17.85 -3.64
C GLY A 115 -6.62 16.76 -4.57
N THR A 116 -5.76 16.10 -5.36
CA THR A 116 -6.14 14.89 -6.10
C THR A 116 -5.81 13.65 -5.26
N PRO A 117 -6.51 12.50 -5.43
CA PRO A 117 -6.30 11.30 -4.62
C PRO A 117 -4.83 10.86 -4.54
N LEU A 118 -4.04 11.10 -5.59
CA LEU A 118 -2.63 10.70 -5.71
C LEU A 118 -1.61 11.86 -5.67
N ARG A 119 -2.02 13.13 -5.74
CA ARG A 119 -1.11 14.31 -5.60
C ARG A 119 -1.70 15.37 -4.67
N GLY A 120 -1.01 15.62 -3.56
CA GLY A 120 -1.40 16.63 -2.56
C GLY A 120 -2.62 16.22 -1.73
N GLY A 121 -3.00 17.06 -0.77
CA GLY A 121 -4.16 16.87 0.09
C GLY A 121 -3.85 16.36 1.49
N LEU A 122 -4.77 16.65 2.43
CA LEU A 122 -4.64 16.28 3.84
C LEU A 122 -5.39 14.97 4.13
N PRO A 123 -4.75 13.93 4.70
CA PRO A 123 -3.35 13.85 5.16
C PRO A 123 -2.38 13.26 4.10
N SER A 124 -1.07 13.45 4.29
CA SER A 124 -0.05 12.82 3.44
C SER A 124 -0.02 11.30 3.65
N GLY A 125 -0.47 10.55 2.64
CA GLY A 125 -0.51 9.08 2.70
C GLY A 125 0.87 8.42 2.75
N HIS A 126 1.87 8.99 2.06
CA HIS A 126 3.24 8.46 2.10
C HIS A 126 3.85 8.61 3.49
N ALA A 127 3.61 9.74 4.16
CA ALA A 127 4.05 9.95 5.54
C ALA A 127 3.30 9.02 6.51
N ALA A 128 2.00 8.82 6.32
CA ALA A 128 1.20 7.90 7.13
C ALA A 128 1.69 6.45 7.04
N ILE A 129 1.95 5.94 5.82
CA ILE A 129 2.45 4.58 5.65
C ILE A 129 3.86 4.44 6.23
N ALA A 130 4.74 5.42 6.02
CA ALA A 130 6.11 5.36 6.50
C ALA A 130 6.20 5.36 8.04
N PHE A 131 5.45 6.24 8.71
CA PHE A 131 5.41 6.31 10.16
C PHE A 131 4.60 5.16 10.78
N GLY A 132 3.55 4.68 10.10
CA GLY A 132 2.85 3.45 10.48
C GLY A 132 3.76 2.22 10.40
N GLY A 133 4.57 2.12 9.34
CA GLY A 133 5.56 1.05 9.17
C GLY A 133 6.66 1.11 10.23
N TRP A 134 7.18 2.29 10.55
CA TRP A 134 8.08 2.48 11.68
C TRP A 134 7.44 2.01 12.99
N MET A 135 6.21 2.43 13.28
CA MET A 135 5.50 2.02 14.49
C MET A 135 5.30 0.50 14.55
N ALA A 136 4.93 -0.15 13.45
CA ALA A 136 4.81 -1.60 13.38
C ALA A 136 6.16 -2.26 13.72
N ILE A 137 7.26 -1.80 13.10
CA ILE A 137 8.61 -2.30 13.39
C ILE A 137 8.94 -2.12 14.87
N THR A 138 8.66 -0.96 15.46
CA THR A 138 8.91 -0.71 16.89
C THR A 138 8.16 -1.69 17.79
N ASN A 139 6.88 -1.98 17.49
CA ASN A 139 6.08 -2.89 18.30
C ASN A 139 6.49 -4.36 18.11
N VAL A 140 6.88 -4.77 16.90
CA VAL A 140 7.31 -6.15 16.62
C VAL A 140 8.69 -6.45 17.20
N VAL A 141 9.58 -5.46 17.26
CA VAL A 141 11.00 -5.64 17.61
C VAL A 141 11.28 -5.40 19.10
N GLY A 142 10.31 -4.93 19.88
CA GLY A 142 10.47 -4.42 21.26
C GLY A 142 11.31 -5.27 22.22
N ASP A 143 11.30 -6.60 22.06
CA ASP A 143 12.01 -7.53 22.96
C ASP A 143 13.41 -7.95 22.46
N THR A 144 13.87 -7.45 21.31
CA THR A 144 15.17 -7.83 20.75
C THR A 144 16.31 -6.99 21.32
N THR A 145 17.52 -7.57 21.43
CA THR A 145 18.73 -6.89 21.92
C THR A 145 19.06 -5.58 21.19
N HIS A 146 18.64 -5.45 19.92
CA HIS A 146 18.96 -4.31 19.06
C HIS A 146 17.75 -3.42 18.75
N TRP A 147 16.67 -3.50 19.56
CA TRP A 147 15.42 -2.82 19.29
C TRP A 147 15.56 -1.31 19.06
N PHE A 148 16.42 -0.67 19.84
CA PHE A 148 16.67 0.77 19.75
C PHE A 148 17.31 1.14 18.41
N LEU A 149 18.31 0.37 17.95
CA LEU A 149 18.98 0.61 16.66
C LEU A 149 18.01 0.39 15.50
N ILE A 150 17.22 -0.69 15.52
CA ILE A 150 16.29 -1.01 14.44
C ILE A 150 15.17 0.04 14.36
N SER A 151 14.59 0.41 15.50
CA SER A 151 13.55 1.43 15.57
C SER A 151 14.06 2.82 15.14
N SER A 152 15.25 3.23 15.57
CA SER A 152 15.82 4.53 15.18
C SER A 152 16.16 4.60 13.69
N LEU A 153 16.71 3.55 13.09
CA LEU A 153 16.95 3.49 11.65
C LEU A 153 15.64 3.55 10.85
N ALA A 154 14.62 2.79 11.27
CA ALA A 154 13.30 2.83 10.64
C ALA A 154 12.62 4.21 10.79
N PHE A 155 12.80 4.89 11.92
CA PHE A 155 12.32 6.25 12.15
C PHE A 155 13.01 7.26 11.22
N LEU A 156 14.33 7.17 11.08
CA LEU A 156 15.10 8.01 10.16
C LEU A 156 14.66 7.81 8.71
N MET A 157 14.41 6.56 8.30
CA MET A 157 13.85 6.27 6.97
C MET A 157 12.46 6.89 6.80
N ALA A 158 11.59 6.82 7.83
CA ALA A 158 10.28 7.46 7.79
C ALA A 158 10.37 8.99 7.68
N LEU A 159 11.33 9.61 8.38
CA LEU A 159 11.61 11.05 8.27
C LEU A 159 12.12 11.43 6.87
N LEU A 160 13.01 10.66 6.27
CA LEU A 160 13.48 10.90 4.89
C LEU A 160 12.33 10.81 3.89
N VAL A 161 11.44 9.82 4.05
CA VAL A 161 10.21 9.73 3.22
C VAL A 161 9.35 10.98 3.42
N ALA A 162 9.12 11.41 4.66
CA ALA A 162 8.35 12.63 4.95
C ALA A 162 9.00 13.91 4.34
N GLN A 163 10.32 14.06 4.47
CA GLN A 163 11.08 15.18 3.93
C GLN A 163 10.95 15.28 2.42
N THR A 164 11.06 14.14 1.70
CA THR A 164 10.91 14.13 0.23
C THR A 164 9.54 14.64 -0.23
N ARG A 165 8.50 14.51 0.60
CA ARG A 165 7.15 15.02 0.28
C ARG A 165 7.02 16.53 0.43
N VAL A 166 7.78 17.12 1.34
CA VAL A 166 7.84 18.59 1.53
C VAL A 166 8.73 19.22 0.46
N GLU A 167 9.91 18.64 0.21
CA GLU A 167 10.88 19.16 -0.77
C GLU A 167 10.38 19.08 -2.22
N SER A 168 9.63 18.04 -2.57
CA SER A 168 8.99 17.92 -3.89
C SER A 168 7.83 18.90 -4.11
N GLY A 169 7.47 19.70 -3.10
CA GLY A 169 6.35 20.65 -3.16
C GLY A 169 4.98 19.98 -3.27
N VAL A 170 4.89 18.66 -3.04
CA VAL A 170 3.64 17.90 -3.18
C VAL A 170 2.74 18.05 -1.96
N HIS A 171 3.32 18.20 -0.76
CA HIS A 171 2.58 18.38 0.49
C HIS A 171 3.19 19.49 1.35
N SER A 172 2.34 20.17 2.14
CA SER A 172 2.82 21.09 3.17
C SER A 172 3.38 20.33 4.38
N LEU A 173 4.23 20.99 5.16
CA LEU A 173 4.79 20.42 6.39
C LEU A 173 3.70 19.96 7.36
N LEU A 174 2.58 20.67 7.43
CA LEU A 174 1.43 20.29 8.25
C LEU A 174 0.71 19.04 7.72
N GLU A 175 0.51 18.91 6.41
CA GLU A 175 -0.10 17.71 5.81
C GLU A 175 0.75 16.45 6.03
N VAL A 176 2.07 16.61 5.97
CA VAL A 176 3.05 15.55 6.25
C VAL A 176 3.03 15.19 7.74
N ALA A 177 3.05 16.17 8.64
CA ALA A 177 2.98 15.94 10.07
C ALA A 177 1.66 15.24 10.48
N TYR A 178 0.52 15.68 9.94
CA TYR A 178 -0.78 15.03 10.17
C TYR A 178 -0.78 13.58 9.69
N GLY A 179 -0.24 13.32 8.49
CA GLY A 179 -0.11 11.95 7.96
C GLY A 179 0.76 11.08 8.85
N ALA A 180 1.94 11.56 9.23
CA ALA A 180 2.87 10.85 10.11
C ALA A 180 2.23 10.46 11.45
N VAL A 181 1.58 11.42 12.12
CA VAL A 181 0.89 11.18 13.40
C VAL A 181 -0.28 10.21 13.24
N LEU A 182 -1.11 10.39 12.20
CA LEU A 182 -2.22 9.49 11.91
C LEU A 182 -1.74 8.05 11.72
N GLY A 183 -0.72 7.84 10.90
CA GLY A 183 -0.19 6.51 10.60
C GLY A 183 0.44 5.83 11.82
N ALA A 184 1.25 6.56 12.58
CA ALA A 184 1.85 6.04 13.82
C ALA A 184 0.77 5.67 14.84
N LEU A 185 -0.22 6.54 15.07
CA LEU A 185 -1.29 6.28 16.04
C LEU A 185 -2.22 5.15 15.59
N ALA A 186 -2.60 5.10 14.31
CA ALA A 186 -3.45 4.04 13.79
C ALA A 186 -2.82 2.65 14.01
N VAL A 187 -1.54 2.51 13.66
CA VAL A 187 -0.82 1.25 13.88
C VAL A 187 -0.64 0.97 15.38
N LEU A 188 -0.28 1.96 16.19
CA LEU A 188 -0.13 1.79 17.64
C LEU A 188 -1.44 1.31 18.30
N VAL A 189 -2.57 1.92 17.96
CA VAL A 189 -3.89 1.54 18.50
C VAL A 189 -4.25 0.12 18.09
N ILE A 190 -4.02 -0.25 16.83
CA ILE A 190 -4.30 -1.61 16.34
C ILE A 190 -3.45 -2.62 17.09
N PHE A 191 -2.16 -2.35 17.29
CA PHE A 191 -1.30 -3.22 18.09
C PHE A 191 -1.73 -3.28 19.56
N GLN A 192 -2.10 -2.16 20.20
CA GLN A 192 -2.54 -2.19 21.60
C GLN A 192 -3.88 -2.92 21.81
N VAL A 193 -4.76 -2.93 20.82
CA VAL A 193 -6.08 -3.56 20.92
C VAL A 193 -6.02 -5.05 20.56
N PHE A 194 -5.13 -5.44 19.64
CA PHE A 194 -5.13 -6.78 19.03
C PHE A 194 -3.85 -7.59 19.23
N ALA A 195 -2.76 -7.02 19.78
CA ALA A 195 -1.54 -7.73 20.18
C ALA A 195 -1.53 -7.99 21.69
#